data_AF-A0A932G2U0-F1
#
_entry.id   AF-A0A932G2U0-F1
#
_cell.length_a   1.000
_cell.length_b   1.000
_cell.length_c   1.000
_cell.angle_alpha   90.00
_cell.angle_beta   90.00
_cell.angle_gamma   90.00
#
_symmetry.space_group_name_H-M   'P 1'
#
loop_
_entity.id
_entity.type
_entity.pdbx_description
1 polymer ?
#
loop_
_entity_poly.entity_id
_entity_poly.type
_entity_poly.pdbx_seq_one_letter_code
_entity_poly.pdbx_strand_id
1 'polypeptide(L)'
;MLGVADDDGVVLAAVGTSDLVRGDVSLGRADAEADARNQVATQLGTWVRRVVARTSEAMRDHETGQVLGQTVVSDVSEQVTEMILSGTRPVETYYSPDRENPRRVYVRLVVAFDPEAVASQIAQRSEHEARRRRMQLRHDELLRSLRESVRALDPRG
;
A
#
# COMPACT_ATOMS: atom_id res chain seq x y z
N MET A 1 -8.10 -10.92 12.47
CA MET A 1 -8.23 -12.00 11.47
C MET A 1 -8.35 -11.29 10.13
N LEU A 2 -7.29 -11.26 9.33
CA LEU A 2 -7.32 -10.64 8.00
C LEU A 2 -8.01 -11.63 7.07
N GLY A 3 -9.26 -11.35 6.75
CA GLY A 3 -10.04 -12.12 5.78
C GLY A 3 -9.35 -12.05 4.43
N VAL A 4 -9.37 -13.17 3.71
CA VAL A 4 -9.36 -13.14 2.24
C VAL A 4 -10.40 -12.10 1.87
N ALA A 5 -10.01 -11.04 1.16
CA ALA A 5 -10.96 -10.01 0.79
C ALA A 5 -12.17 -10.68 0.12
N ASP A 6 -13.36 -10.46 0.68
CA ASP A 6 -14.61 -10.64 -0.03
C ASP A 6 -14.50 -9.90 -1.38
N ASP A 7 -15.37 -10.25 -2.33
CA ASP A 7 -15.36 -9.85 -3.75
C ASP A 7 -15.29 -8.33 -4.06
N ASP A 8 -15.10 -7.45 -3.07
CA ASP A 8 -15.08 -5.98 -3.15
C ASP A 8 -13.70 -5.33 -2.85
N GLY A 9 -12.63 -6.10 -2.67
CA GLY A 9 -11.28 -5.58 -2.35
C GLY A 9 -10.37 -5.25 -3.55
N VAL A 10 -9.43 -4.29 -3.36
CA VAL A 10 -8.32 -4.06 -4.30
C VAL A 10 -7.26 -5.13 -4.08
N VAL A 11 -6.79 -5.74 -5.17
CA VAL A 11 -5.76 -6.79 -5.14
C VAL A 11 -4.50 -6.31 -5.84
N LEU A 12 -3.37 -6.32 -5.13
CA LEU A 12 -2.04 -6.08 -5.66
C LEU A 12 -1.23 -7.37 -5.61
N ALA A 13 -0.39 -7.59 -6.62
CA ALA A 13 0.49 -8.74 -6.66
C ALA A 13 1.85 -8.37 -7.22
N ALA A 14 2.87 -9.06 -6.73
CA ALA A 14 4.23 -8.97 -7.26
C ALA A 14 4.94 -10.32 -7.18
N VAL A 15 5.97 -10.46 -8.01
CA VAL A 15 6.88 -11.61 -7.97
C VAL A 15 8.26 -11.08 -7.66
N GLY A 16 8.78 -11.46 -6.50
CA GLY A 16 10.16 -11.20 -6.14
C GLY A 16 11.06 -12.35 -6.56
N THR A 17 12.33 -12.04 -6.80
CA THR A 17 13.29 -13.00 -7.34
C THR A 17 14.62 -12.94 -6.62
N SER A 18 15.29 -14.07 -6.47
CA SER A 18 16.65 -14.13 -5.93
C SER A 18 17.46 -15.24 -6.57
N ASP A 19 18.73 -14.93 -6.89
CA ASP A 19 19.71 -15.91 -7.32
C ASP A 19 20.28 -16.65 -6.10
N LEU A 20 20.40 -17.97 -6.20
CA LEU A 20 20.88 -18.78 -5.09
C LEU A 20 22.41 -18.74 -5.02
N VAL A 21 22.94 -17.85 -4.18
CA VAL A 21 24.37 -17.79 -3.88
C VAL A 21 24.71 -18.93 -2.91
N ARG A 22 25.57 -19.86 -3.35
CA ARG A 22 26.04 -21.05 -2.59
C ARG A 22 24.98 -22.11 -2.25
N GLY A 23 23.85 -22.12 -2.96
CA GLY A 23 22.82 -23.15 -2.81
C GLY A 23 21.95 -23.03 -1.55
N ASP A 24 22.02 -21.90 -0.83
CA ASP A 24 21.13 -21.65 0.30
C ASP A 24 19.74 -21.24 -0.18
N VAL A 25 18.88 -22.25 -0.34
CA VAL A 25 17.49 -22.10 -0.79
C VAL A 25 16.67 -21.27 0.20
N SER A 26 16.95 -21.38 1.49
CA SER A 26 16.21 -20.68 2.54
C SER A 26 16.51 -19.19 2.51
N LEU A 27 17.79 -18.83 2.39
CA LEU A 27 18.22 -17.45 2.25
C LEU A 27 17.66 -16.82 0.97
N GLY A 28 17.83 -17.48 -0.17
CA GLY A 28 17.31 -16.95 -1.44
C GLY A 28 15.79 -16.78 -1.43
N ARG A 29 15.06 -17.69 -0.77
CA ARG A 29 13.60 -17.53 -0.62
C ARG A 29 13.26 -16.29 0.22
N ALA A 30 13.97 -16.06 1.32
CA ALA A 30 13.77 -14.87 2.14
C ALA A 30 14.08 -13.57 1.36
N ASP A 31 15.13 -13.57 0.54
CA ASP A 31 15.48 -12.44 -0.32
C ASP A 31 14.40 -12.18 -1.39
N ALA A 32 13.93 -13.24 -2.06
CA ALA A 32 12.86 -13.13 -3.04
C ALA A 32 11.53 -12.69 -2.40
N GLU A 33 11.25 -13.10 -1.16
CA GLU A 33 10.10 -12.64 -0.40
C GLU A 33 10.20 -11.15 -0.05
N ALA A 34 11.38 -10.69 0.38
CA ALA A 34 11.64 -9.27 0.65
C ALA A 34 11.50 -8.42 -0.62
N ASP A 35 12.02 -8.89 -1.76
CA ASP A 35 11.86 -8.25 -3.06
C ASP A 35 10.37 -8.15 -3.46
N ALA A 36 9.61 -9.25 -3.35
CA ALA A 36 8.18 -9.26 -3.64
C ALA A 36 7.42 -8.25 -2.77
N ARG A 37 7.76 -8.18 -1.47
CA ARG A 37 7.17 -7.23 -0.52
C ARG A 37 7.48 -5.78 -0.89
N ASN A 38 8.72 -5.48 -1.27
CA ASN A 38 9.13 -4.13 -1.68
C ASN A 38 8.42 -3.69 -2.96
N GLN A 39 8.21 -4.60 -3.91
CA GLN A 39 7.47 -4.32 -5.14
C GLN A 39 6.00 -4.02 -4.84
N VAL A 40 5.33 -4.82 -4.00
CA VAL A 40 3.94 -4.53 -3.58
C VAL A 40 3.87 -3.22 -2.79
N ALA A 41 4.82 -2.95 -1.88
CA ALA A 41 4.91 -1.68 -1.17
C ALA A 41 4.99 -0.48 -2.12
N THR A 42 5.78 -0.62 -3.19
CA THR A 42 5.93 0.42 -4.22
C THR A 42 4.62 0.65 -4.98
N GLN A 43 3.93 -0.43 -5.36
CA GLN A 43 2.63 -0.36 -6.04
C GLN A 43 1.59 0.31 -5.13
N LEU A 44 1.50 -0.13 -3.88
CA LEU A 44 0.57 0.40 -2.88
C LEU A 44 0.84 1.87 -2.56
N GLY A 45 2.09 2.24 -2.31
CA GLY A 45 2.48 3.63 -2.10
C GLY A 45 2.17 4.52 -3.30
N THR A 46 2.30 3.99 -4.53
CA THR A 46 1.89 4.72 -5.74
C THR A 46 0.38 4.89 -5.82
N TRP A 47 -0.39 3.87 -5.46
CA TRP A 47 -1.84 3.95 -5.39
C TRP A 47 -2.30 4.97 -4.34
N VAL A 48 -1.77 4.94 -3.12
CA VAL A 48 -2.09 5.91 -2.06
C VAL A 48 -1.72 7.33 -2.48
N ARG A 49 -0.54 7.54 -3.08
CA ARG A 49 -0.15 8.87 -3.61
C ARG A 49 -1.14 9.38 -4.65
N ARG A 50 -1.68 8.53 -5.52
CA ARG A 50 -2.71 8.92 -6.50
C ARG A 50 -4.03 9.29 -5.83
N VAL A 51 -4.48 8.51 -4.84
CA VAL A 51 -5.66 8.85 -4.03
C VAL A 51 -5.49 10.24 -3.42
N VAL A 52 -4.37 10.45 -2.72
CA VAL A 52 -4.11 11.69 -2.01
C VAL A 52 -3.95 12.89 -2.95
N ALA A 53 -3.30 12.71 -4.10
CA ALA A 53 -3.17 13.75 -5.11
C ALA A 53 -4.53 14.18 -5.68
N ARG A 54 -5.48 13.26 -5.84
CA ARG A 54 -6.85 13.59 -6.27
C ARG A 54 -7.66 14.29 -5.20
N THR A 55 -7.32 14.09 -3.92
CA THR A 55 -7.97 14.74 -2.78
C THR A 55 -7.26 15.98 -2.26
N SER A 56 -6.23 16.48 -2.96
CA SER A 56 -5.38 17.54 -2.43
C SER A 56 -6.14 18.84 -2.11
N GLU A 57 -7.21 19.14 -2.85
CA GLU A 57 -8.05 20.31 -2.59
C GLU A 57 -8.86 20.16 -1.29
N ALA A 58 -9.34 18.96 -0.99
CA ALA A 58 -10.03 18.66 0.27
C ALA A 58 -9.06 18.60 1.47
N MET A 59 -7.75 18.48 1.20
CA MET A 59 -6.67 18.55 2.20
C MET A 59 -6.10 19.97 2.35
N ARG A 60 -6.82 20.98 1.89
CA ARG A 60 -6.44 22.38 2.04
C ARG A 60 -6.97 22.93 3.37
N ASP A 61 -6.11 23.66 4.07
CA ASP A 61 -6.50 24.39 5.26
C ASP A 61 -7.54 25.45 4.92
N HIS A 62 -8.65 25.44 5.65
CA HIS A 62 -9.77 26.33 5.35
C HIS A 62 -9.50 27.80 5.68
N GLU A 63 -8.59 28.10 6.60
CA GLU A 63 -8.32 29.47 7.06
C GLU A 63 -7.21 30.14 6.23
N THR A 64 -6.20 29.38 5.85
CA THR A 64 -4.96 29.88 5.23
C THR A 64 -4.81 29.47 3.77
N GLY A 65 -5.61 28.52 3.29
CA GLY A 65 -5.49 27.98 1.92
C GLY A 65 -4.22 27.15 1.70
N GLN A 66 -3.47 26.83 2.77
CA GLN A 66 -2.29 25.99 2.67
C GLN A 66 -2.69 24.53 2.50
N VAL A 67 -2.14 23.87 1.48
CA VAL A 67 -2.32 22.41 1.33
C VAL A 67 -1.53 21.71 2.44
N LEU A 68 -2.09 20.64 3.03
CA LEU A 68 -1.46 19.80 4.05
C LEU A 68 -0.02 19.35 3.68
N GLY A 69 0.35 19.46 2.40
CA GLY A 69 1.71 19.41 1.89
C GLY A 69 2.17 18.00 1.58
N GLN A 70 3.10 17.86 0.63
CA GLN A 70 3.61 16.56 0.17
C GLN A 70 4.23 15.69 1.28
N THR A 71 4.75 16.31 2.36
CA THR A 71 5.32 15.57 3.49
C THR A 71 4.26 14.74 4.22
N VAL A 72 3.07 15.30 4.46
CA VAL A 72 1.99 14.55 5.12
C VAL A 72 1.49 13.43 4.22
N VAL A 73 1.47 13.66 2.90
CA VAL A 73 1.17 12.60 1.92
C VAL A 73 2.17 11.45 2.03
N SER A 74 3.46 11.75 2.16
CA SER A 74 4.52 10.74 2.29
C SER A 74 4.37 9.93 3.58
N ASP A 75 4.21 10.60 4.73
CA ASP A 75 4.12 9.95 6.04
C ASP A 75 2.85 9.07 6.15
N VAL A 76 1.72 9.58 5.65
CA VAL A 76 0.46 8.82 5.60
C VAL A 76 0.58 7.63 4.66
N SER A 77 1.23 7.80 3.50
CA SER A 77 1.42 6.71 2.54
C SER A 77 2.28 5.58 3.12
N GLU A 78 3.37 5.93 3.82
CA GLU A 78 4.28 4.96 4.41
C GLU A 78 3.59 4.15 5.52
N GLN A 79 2.90 4.82 6.45
CA GLN A 79 2.21 4.15 7.56
C GLN A 79 1.07 3.23 7.09
N VAL A 80 0.25 3.68 6.13
CA VAL A 80 -0.83 2.86 5.56
C VAL A 80 -0.25 1.66 4.81
N THR A 81 0.84 1.86 4.07
CA THR A 81 1.53 0.79 3.35
C THR A 81 2.07 -0.28 4.31
N GLU A 82 2.75 0.14 5.38
CA GLU A 82 3.29 -0.78 6.38
C GLU A 82 2.19 -1.61 7.05
N MET A 83 1.10 -0.96 7.44
CA MET A 83 -0.01 -1.61 8.12
C MET A 83 -0.68 -2.67 7.22
N ILE A 84 -0.92 -2.38 5.94
CA ILE A 84 -1.47 -3.34 4.98
C ILE A 84 -0.50 -4.52 4.79
N LEU A 85 0.80 -4.23 4.70
CA LEU A 85 1.81 -5.27 4.48
C LEU A 85 2.03 -6.18 5.71
N SER A 86 1.78 -5.69 6.92
CA SER A 86 2.09 -6.37 8.19
C SER A 86 1.46 -7.77 8.36
N GLY A 87 0.40 -8.08 7.61
CA GLY A 87 -0.29 -9.37 7.64
C GLY A 87 -0.13 -10.24 6.40
N THR A 88 0.65 -9.79 5.41
CA THR A 88 0.71 -10.48 4.12
C THR A 88 1.68 -11.65 4.17
N ARG A 89 1.28 -12.78 3.58
CA ARG A 89 2.14 -13.96 3.40
C ARG A 89 2.31 -14.27 1.92
N PRO A 90 3.47 -14.81 1.52
CA PRO A 90 3.65 -15.33 0.17
C PRO A 90 2.59 -16.37 -0.15
N VAL A 91 2.08 -16.32 -1.38
CA VAL A 91 1.08 -17.26 -1.88
C VAL A 91 1.75 -18.47 -2.52
N GLU A 92 2.81 -18.25 -3.30
CA GLU A 92 3.47 -19.29 -4.07
C GLU A 92 5.00 -19.10 -4.10
N THR A 93 5.73 -20.20 -4.23
CA THR A 93 7.18 -20.21 -4.44
C THR A 93 7.54 -21.16 -5.57
N TYR A 94 8.30 -20.66 -6.55
CA TYR A 94 8.79 -21.39 -7.70
C TYR A 94 10.31 -21.43 -7.72
N TYR A 95 10.87 -22.56 -8.15
CA TYR A 95 12.31 -22.82 -8.17
C TYR A 95 12.73 -23.14 -9.60
N SER A 96 13.81 -22.52 -10.09
CA SER A 96 14.31 -22.70 -11.45
C SER A 96 15.74 -23.22 -11.45
N PRO A 97 16.09 -24.24 -12.25
CA PRO A 97 15.19 -24.96 -13.16
C PRO A 97 14.23 -25.90 -12.44
N ASP A 98 14.62 -26.42 -11.28
CA ASP A 98 13.85 -27.37 -10.47
C ASP A 98 14.11 -27.17 -8.96
N ARG A 99 13.43 -27.95 -8.13
CA ARG A 99 13.54 -27.88 -6.66
C ARG A 99 14.77 -28.59 -6.09
N GLU A 100 15.38 -29.50 -6.83
CA GLU A 100 16.49 -30.33 -6.35
C GLU A 100 17.82 -29.59 -6.51
N ASN A 101 17.98 -28.86 -7.62
CA ASN A 101 19.16 -28.05 -7.93
C ASN A 101 18.76 -26.65 -8.40
N PRO A 102 18.07 -25.86 -7.56
CA PRO A 102 17.65 -24.53 -7.95
C PRO A 102 18.87 -23.62 -8.13
N ARG A 103 18.80 -22.77 -9.14
CA ARG A 103 19.71 -21.63 -9.36
C ARG A 103 19.05 -20.32 -8.99
N ARG A 104 17.71 -20.27 -9.03
CA ARG A 104 16.91 -19.10 -8.75
C ARG A 104 15.61 -19.49 -8.07
N VAL A 105 15.14 -18.61 -7.19
CA VAL A 105 13.83 -18.73 -6.55
C VAL A 105 12.98 -17.50 -6.87
N TYR A 106 11.70 -17.76 -7.03
CA TYR A 106 10.67 -16.77 -7.33
C TYR A 106 9.60 -16.89 -6.25
N VAL A 107 9.20 -15.77 -5.64
CA VAL A 107 8.18 -15.73 -4.61
C VAL A 107 7.08 -14.80 -5.06
N ARG A 108 5.85 -15.31 -5.12
CA ARG A 108 4.66 -14.52 -5.45
C ARG A 108 3.99 -14.05 -4.17
N LEU A 109 3.82 -12.74 -4.04
CA LEU A 109 3.06 -12.10 -2.97
C LEU A 109 1.76 -11.53 -3.54
N VAL A 110 0.65 -11.74 -2.84
CA VAL A 110 -0.64 -11.13 -3.16
C VAL A 110 -1.14 -10.44 -1.91
N VAL A 111 -1.49 -9.17 -2.03
CA VAL A 111 -2.11 -8.36 -1.00
C VAL A 111 -3.52 -8.02 -1.48
N ALA A 112 -4.51 -8.28 -0.64
CA ALA A 112 -5.86 -7.76 -0.83
C ALA A 112 -6.18 -6.81 0.32
N PHE A 113 -6.77 -5.66 0.00
CA PHE A 113 -7.17 -4.67 1.01
C PHE A 113 -8.49 -4.02 0.65
N ASP A 114 -9.20 -3.57 1.68
CA ASP A 114 -10.43 -2.79 1.53
C ASP A 114 -10.08 -1.32 1.20
N PRO A 115 -10.42 -0.84 -0.01
CA PRO A 115 -10.20 0.54 -0.41
C PRO A 115 -10.84 1.58 0.54
N GLU A 116 -12.03 1.31 1.06
CA GLU A 116 -12.78 2.22 1.94
C GLU A 116 -12.15 2.29 3.34
N ALA A 117 -11.63 1.17 3.83
CA ALA A 117 -10.82 1.15 5.05
C ALA A 117 -9.56 2.00 4.88
N VAL A 118 -8.91 1.96 3.71
CA VAL A 118 -7.74 2.80 3.42
C VAL A 118 -8.10 4.28 3.38
N ALA A 119 -9.18 4.68 2.70
CA ALA A 119 -9.67 6.05 2.71
C ALA A 119 -9.91 6.57 4.13
N SER A 120 -10.55 5.76 4.99
CA SER A 120 -10.83 6.12 6.38
C SER A 120 -9.55 6.34 7.19
N GLN A 121 -8.53 5.51 6.97
CA GLN A 121 -7.23 5.67 7.63
C GLN A 121 -6.47 6.89 7.16
N ILE A 122 -6.47 7.16 5.84
CA ILE A 122 -5.89 8.39 5.30
C ILE A 122 -6.55 9.60 5.95
N ALA A 123 -7.89 9.64 6.03
CA ALA A 123 -8.62 10.73 6.67
C ALA A 123 -8.19 10.94 8.14
N GLN A 124 -8.21 9.88 8.96
CA GLN A 124 -7.83 9.96 10.37
C GLN A 124 -6.38 10.44 10.56
N ARG A 125 -5.46 10.00 9.72
CA ARG A 125 -4.05 10.41 9.79
C ARG A 125 -3.85 11.84 9.31
N SER A 126 -4.50 12.25 8.23
CA SER A 126 -4.51 13.63 7.76
C SER A 126 -5.05 14.59 8.82
N GLU A 127 -6.10 14.21 9.55
CA GLU A 127 -6.60 15.00 10.68
C GLU A 127 -5.62 15.09 11.83
N HIS A 128 -4.99 13.97 12.18
CA HIS A 128 -3.98 13.97 13.24
C HIS A 128 -2.85 14.95 12.91
N GLU A 129 -2.34 14.91 11.68
CA GLU A 129 -1.28 15.82 11.22
C GLU A 129 -1.76 17.27 11.08
N ALA A 130 -3.00 17.49 10.62
CA ALA A 130 -3.60 18.82 10.60
C ALA A 130 -3.64 19.44 12.00
N ARG A 131 -4.08 18.67 13.01
CA ARG A 131 -4.10 19.12 14.41
C ARG A 131 -2.71 19.47 14.92
N ARG A 132 -1.69 18.65 14.61
CA ARG A 132 -0.29 18.95 14.98
C ARG A 132 0.21 20.25 14.37
N ARG A 133 -0.24 20.58 13.16
CA ARG A 133 0.11 21.81 12.44
C ARG A 133 -0.85 22.99 12.69
N ARG A 134 -1.84 22.83 13.58
CA ARG A 134 -2.90 23.81 13.85
C ARG A 134 -3.71 24.19 12.60
N MET A 135 -3.86 23.24 11.69
CA MET A 135 -4.67 23.39 10.48
C MET A 135 -6.10 22.89 10.72
N GLN A 136 -7.07 23.53 10.07
CA GLN A 136 -8.48 23.14 10.09
C GLN A 136 -8.84 22.47 8.76
N LEU A 137 -9.11 21.16 8.84
CA LEU A 137 -9.67 20.38 7.74
C LEU A 137 -11.15 20.11 7.98
N ARG A 138 -11.97 20.10 6.92
CA ARG A 138 -13.35 19.61 6.99
C ARG A 138 -13.38 18.10 6.84
N HIS A 139 -13.52 17.38 7.95
CA HIS A 139 -13.57 15.92 7.98
C HIS A 139 -14.50 15.31 6.93
N ASP A 140 -15.76 15.78 6.88
CA ASP A 140 -16.78 15.21 6.00
C ASP A 140 -16.47 15.44 4.51
N GLU A 141 -15.81 16.56 4.18
CA GLU A 141 -15.39 16.89 2.83
C GLU A 141 -14.19 16.05 2.41
N LEU A 142 -13.21 15.90 3.31
CA LEU A 142 -12.04 15.05 3.13
C LEU A 142 -12.44 13.58 2.93
N LEU A 143 -13.29 13.04 3.80
CA LEU A 143 -13.72 11.64 3.72
C LEU A 143 -14.48 11.38 2.42
N ARG A 144 -15.39 12.29 2.03
CA ARG A 144 -16.13 12.17 0.76
C ARG A 144 -15.18 12.16 -0.44
N SER A 145 -14.25 13.12 -0.50
CA SER A 145 -13.27 13.22 -1.57
C SER A 145 -12.36 11.98 -1.64
N LEU A 146 -11.96 11.43 -0.50
CA LEU A 146 -11.17 10.20 -0.41
C LEU A 146 -11.95 8.99 -0.94
N ARG A 147 -13.21 8.83 -0.55
CA ARG A 147 -14.06 7.75 -1.06
C ARG A 147 -14.25 7.83 -2.58
N GLU A 148 -14.55 9.01 -3.10
CA GLU A 148 -14.67 9.23 -4.55
C GLU A 148 -13.36 8.92 -5.28
N SER A 149 -12.23 9.37 -4.73
CA SER A 149 -10.91 9.16 -5.33
C SER A 149 -10.51 7.69 -5.35
N VAL A 150 -10.81 6.97 -4.28
CA VAL A 150 -10.56 5.55 -4.13
C VAL A 150 -11.42 4.73 -5.08
N ARG A 151 -12.74 5.00 -5.17
CA ARG A 151 -13.64 4.34 -6.14
C ARG A 151 -13.18 4.57 -7.57
N ALA A 152 -12.79 5.80 -7.90
CA ALA A 152 -12.30 6.12 -9.23
C ALA A 152 -10.89 5.57 -9.53
N LEU A 153 -10.24 4.90 -8.58
CA LEU A 153 -9.00 4.14 -8.76
C LEU A 153 -9.23 2.63 -8.60
N ASP A 154 -10.46 2.21 -8.34
CA ASP A 154 -10.83 0.80 -8.38
C ASP A 154 -10.81 0.35 -9.85
N PRO A 155 -10.00 -0.67 -10.21
CA PRO A 155 -9.96 -1.20 -11.57
C PRO A 155 -11.29 -1.86 -12.02
N ARG A 156 -12.28 -2.02 -11.13
CA ARG A 156 -13.55 -2.72 -11.42
C ARG A 156 -14.71 -1.82 -11.85
N GLY A 157 -14.65 -0.51 -11.55
CA GLY A 157 -15.66 0.49 -11.94
C GLY A 157 -16.85 0.58 -10.99
#